data_AF-A0A3D0N5I6-F1
#
_entry.id   AF-A0A3D0N5I6-F1
#
_cell.length_a   1.000
_cell.length_b   1.000
_cell.length_c   1.000
_cell.angle_alpha   90.00
_cell.angle_beta   90.00
_cell.angle_gamma   90.00
#
_symmetry.space_group_name_H-M   'P 1'
#
loop_
_entity.id
_entity.type
_entity.pdbx_description
1 polymer ?
#
loop_
_entity_poly.entity_id
_entity_poly.type
_entity_poly.pdbx_seq_one_letter_code
_entity_poly.pdbx_strand_id
1 'polypeptide(L)'
;MSTKSYQFTSESVTEGHPDKMCDQISDAVLDHVMKEDPKGRVAIETLVTTGTCMVAGEMTTDCYVPVDDVARGVIADIGYTRAKYGFDSETVGVLTAIHSQSPDIAAGVDTGGAGDQGMMFGFACDETESYMPLPIHLAHRLAERLAYVRKTGELDYLRPDGKTQVTVLYEDDRPVEVTKILLAAQHRRGMNQEDIRSDLLQYVVEPVIPREMCATGMECLVNRTG
;
A
#
# COMPACT_ATOMS: atom_id res chain seq x y z
N MET A 1 -34.23 14.18 -19.83
CA MET A 1 -33.20 14.84 -18.99
C MET A 1 -31.86 14.41 -19.55
N SER A 2 -30.85 15.29 -19.58
CA SER A 2 -29.50 14.90 -20.00
C SER A 2 -28.91 13.97 -18.95
N THR A 3 -28.43 12.80 -19.36
CA THR A 3 -27.59 11.93 -18.52
C THR A 3 -26.37 12.73 -18.05
N LYS A 4 -26.07 12.69 -16.76
CA LYS A 4 -24.82 13.26 -16.23
C LYS A 4 -23.74 12.20 -16.36
N SER A 5 -22.70 12.50 -17.13
CA SER A 5 -21.58 11.59 -17.33
C SER A 5 -20.28 12.23 -16.88
N TYR A 6 -19.45 11.49 -16.14
CA TYR A 6 -18.13 11.92 -15.71
C TYR A 6 -17.18 10.72 -15.58
N GLN A 7 -15.87 10.98 -15.60
CA GLN A 7 -14.87 9.97 -15.29
C GLN A 7 -14.28 10.25 -13.91
N PHE A 8 -14.14 9.21 -13.10
CA PHE A 8 -13.51 9.28 -11.79
C PHE A 8 -12.30 8.35 -11.74
N THR A 9 -11.23 8.80 -11.10
CA THR A 9 -9.97 8.06 -11.04
C THR A 9 -9.53 7.86 -9.60
N SER A 10 -9.03 6.67 -9.29
CA SER A 10 -8.35 6.38 -8.03
C SER A 10 -7.11 5.54 -8.28
N GLU A 11 -6.19 5.57 -7.33
CA GLU A 11 -4.92 4.87 -7.42
C GLU A 11 -4.62 4.08 -6.16
N SER A 12 -3.66 3.17 -6.29
CA SER A 12 -3.11 2.38 -5.19
C SER A 12 -1.65 2.05 -5.48
N VAL A 13 -0.97 1.58 -4.46
CA VAL A 13 0.42 1.14 -4.52
C VAL A 13 0.53 -0.20 -3.79
N THR A 14 1.51 -1.00 -4.20
CA THR A 14 1.80 -2.29 -3.60
C THR A 14 2.46 -2.13 -2.22
N GLU A 15 2.52 -3.23 -1.46
CA GLU A 15 3.26 -3.34 -0.20
C GLU A 15 4.75 -2.97 -0.30
N GLY A 16 5.33 -2.98 -1.51
CA GLY A 16 6.73 -2.62 -1.73
C GLY A 16 6.98 -1.14 -1.97
N HIS A 17 5.93 -0.31 -2.11
CA HIS A 17 6.11 1.14 -2.22
C HIS A 17 6.77 1.68 -0.95
N PRO A 18 7.79 2.57 -1.04
CA PRO A 18 8.53 3.03 0.13
C PRO A 18 7.62 3.63 1.22
N ASP A 19 6.64 4.44 0.83
CA ASP A 19 5.69 5.02 1.80
C ASP A 19 4.85 3.92 2.49
N LYS A 20 4.41 2.88 1.75
CA LYS A 20 3.67 1.76 2.34
C LYS A 20 4.54 0.82 3.15
N MET A 21 5.84 0.76 2.87
CA MET A 21 6.80 0.07 3.72
C MET A 21 6.95 0.80 5.06
N CYS A 22 7.01 2.14 5.07
CA CYS A 22 7.00 2.92 6.30
C CYS A 22 5.75 2.63 7.13
N ASP A 23 4.56 2.69 6.52
CA ASP A 23 3.29 2.37 7.19
C ASP A 23 3.35 0.98 7.83
N GLN A 24 3.75 -0.05 7.09
CA GLN A 24 3.83 -1.43 7.58
C GLN A 24 4.84 -1.61 8.72
N ILE A 25 5.99 -0.93 8.68
CA ILE A 25 7.00 -1.01 9.75
C ILE A 25 6.46 -0.33 11.02
N SER A 26 5.86 0.86 10.89
CA SER A 26 5.24 1.57 12.00
C SER A 26 4.13 0.74 12.65
N ASP A 27 3.24 0.16 11.84
CA ASP A 27 2.16 -0.70 12.32
C ASP A 27 2.68 -2.02 12.92
N ALA A 28 3.77 -2.59 12.41
CA ALA A 28 4.35 -3.80 13.00
C ALA A 28 4.95 -3.54 14.40
N VAL A 29 5.50 -2.34 14.65
CA VAL A 29 5.92 -1.92 15.99
C VAL A 29 4.71 -1.76 16.91
N LEU A 30 3.63 -1.14 16.40
CA LEU A 30 2.36 -1.05 17.13
C LEU A 30 1.80 -2.44 17.49
N ASP A 31 1.76 -3.37 16.54
CA ASP A 31 1.26 -4.73 16.74
C ASP A 31 2.07 -5.48 17.81
N HIS A 32 3.40 -5.32 17.82
CA HIS A 32 4.26 -5.90 18.85
C HIS A 32 3.87 -5.39 20.24
N VAL A 33 3.65 -4.08 20.38
CA VAL A 33 3.20 -3.48 21.65
C VAL A 33 1.80 -3.96 22.01
N MET A 34 0.82 -3.86 21.12
CA MET A 34 -0.58 -4.20 21.39
C MET A 34 -0.77 -5.67 21.80
N LYS A 35 0.12 -6.56 21.35
CA LYS A 35 0.11 -7.98 21.73
C LYS A 35 0.51 -8.23 23.18
N GLU A 36 1.42 -7.44 23.74
CA GLU A 36 1.97 -7.63 25.08
C GLU A 36 1.43 -6.63 26.11
N ASP A 37 1.24 -5.39 25.68
CA ASP A 37 0.67 -4.28 26.45
C ASP A 37 -0.48 -3.61 25.68
N PRO A 38 -1.73 -4.08 25.85
CA PRO A 38 -2.91 -3.49 25.22
C PRO A 38 -3.21 -2.04 25.65
N LYS A 39 -2.50 -1.51 26.65
CA LYS A 39 -2.61 -0.11 27.10
C LYS A 39 -1.42 0.74 26.67
N GLY A 40 -0.45 0.13 25.98
CA GLY A 40 0.70 0.83 25.43
C GLY A 40 0.26 1.96 24.50
N ARG A 41 1.07 3.02 24.46
CA ARG A 41 0.86 4.18 23.58
C ARG A 41 1.98 4.20 22.57
N VAL A 42 1.62 4.25 21.30
CA VAL A 42 2.55 4.14 20.19
C VAL A 42 2.23 5.22 19.17
N ALA A 43 3.20 6.08 18.91
CA ALA A 43 3.19 7.07 17.84
C ALA A 43 4.54 6.96 17.13
N ILE A 44 4.65 5.97 16.24
CA ILE A 44 5.88 5.59 15.59
C ILE A 44 5.86 6.04 14.13
N GLU A 45 6.89 6.79 13.78
CA GLU A 45 7.15 7.29 12.44
C GLU A 45 8.30 6.51 11.83
N THR A 46 8.13 6.08 10.59
CA THR A 46 9.19 5.39 9.85
C THR A 46 9.60 6.23 8.64
N LEU A 47 10.90 6.37 8.43
CA LEU A 47 11.49 6.93 7.23
C LEU A 47 12.38 5.88 6.59
N VAL A 48 12.12 5.55 5.32
CA VAL A 48 13.01 4.72 4.50
C VAL A 48 13.67 5.53 3.40
N THR A 49 14.95 5.26 3.17
CA THR A 49 15.72 5.77 2.03
C THR A 49 16.84 4.79 1.71
N THR A 50 17.66 5.06 0.69
CA THR A 50 18.72 4.14 0.24
C THR A 50 19.58 3.63 1.41
N GLY A 51 19.48 2.33 1.69
CA GLY A 51 20.25 1.63 2.72
C GLY A 51 19.92 1.99 4.17
N THR A 52 18.86 2.77 4.42
CA THR A 52 18.51 3.25 5.78
C THR A 52 17.02 3.11 6.05
N CYS A 53 16.70 2.58 7.23
CA CYS A 53 15.38 2.60 7.85
C CYS A 53 15.49 3.29 9.21
N MET A 54 14.83 4.43 9.38
CA MET A 54 14.80 5.17 10.64
C MET A 54 13.42 4.99 11.27
N VAL A 55 13.39 4.46 12.48
CA VAL A 55 12.18 4.30 13.30
C VAL A 55 12.27 5.27 14.47
N ALA A 56 11.34 6.22 14.53
CA ALA A 56 11.37 7.33 15.48
C ALA A 56 9.99 7.59 16.08
N GLY A 57 9.92 8.42 17.10
CA GLY A 57 8.66 8.89 17.67
C GLY A 57 8.53 8.55 19.15
N GLU A 58 7.28 8.42 19.59
CA GLU A 58 6.91 8.33 21.00
C GLU A 58 6.32 6.95 21.31
N MET A 59 6.88 6.28 22.31
CA MET A 59 6.35 4.99 22.77
C MET A 59 6.38 4.92 24.30
N THR A 60 5.23 4.58 24.89
CA THR A 60 5.08 4.32 26.33
C THR A 60 4.44 2.95 26.49
N THR A 61 5.23 1.99 26.98
CA THR A 61 4.83 0.59 27.11
C THR A 61 5.71 -0.08 28.18
N ASP A 62 5.19 -1.14 28.80
CA ASP A 62 5.96 -2.01 29.69
C ASP A 62 6.73 -3.12 28.95
N CYS A 63 6.47 -3.32 27.64
CA CYS A 63 7.12 -4.37 26.85
C CYS A 63 8.43 -3.91 26.18
N TYR A 64 9.31 -4.86 25.89
CA TYR A 64 10.48 -4.63 25.05
C TYR A 64 10.16 -4.94 23.59
N VAL A 65 10.46 -3.98 22.69
CA VAL A 65 10.28 -4.16 21.24
C VAL A 65 11.65 -4.27 20.56
N PRO A 66 11.98 -5.40 19.91
CA PRO A 66 13.21 -5.53 19.13
C PRO A 66 13.03 -4.86 17.75
N VAL A 67 13.09 -3.52 17.73
CA VAL A 67 12.77 -2.69 16.54
C VAL A 67 13.58 -3.08 15.30
N ASP A 68 14.86 -3.44 15.45
CA ASP A 68 15.69 -3.90 14.33
C ASP A 68 15.13 -5.18 13.70
N ASP A 69 14.82 -6.20 14.50
CA ASP A 69 14.25 -7.46 14.03
C ASP A 69 12.87 -7.26 13.40
N VAL A 70 12.02 -6.43 14.00
CA VAL A 70 10.68 -6.11 13.48
C VAL A 70 10.78 -5.45 12.11
N ALA A 71 11.59 -4.39 11.98
CA ALA A 71 11.76 -3.69 10.71
C ALA A 71 12.33 -4.61 9.63
N ARG A 72 13.36 -5.41 9.94
CA ARG A 72 13.94 -6.36 9.00
C ARG A 72 12.96 -7.44 8.58
N GLY A 73 12.15 -7.94 9.50
CA GLY A 73 11.09 -8.92 9.23
C GLY A 73 10.09 -8.39 8.21
N VAL A 74 9.55 -7.19 8.43
CA VAL A 74 8.63 -6.53 7.49
C VAL A 74 9.27 -6.33 6.11
N ILE A 75 10.51 -5.83 6.06
CA ILE A 75 11.23 -5.62 4.79
C ILE A 75 11.41 -6.95 4.03
N ALA A 76 11.72 -8.03 4.74
CA ALA A 76 11.85 -9.36 4.17
C ALA A 76 10.51 -9.92 3.66
N ASP A 77 9.43 -9.76 4.42
CA ASP A 77 8.08 -10.22 4.08
C ASP A 77 7.50 -9.49 2.86
N ILE A 78 7.83 -8.21 2.71
CA ILE A 78 7.55 -7.43 1.49
C ILE A 78 8.32 -8.02 0.29
N GLY A 79 9.53 -8.54 0.50
CA GLY A 79 10.35 -9.21 -0.50
C GLY A 79 11.61 -8.44 -0.91
N TYR A 80 12.03 -7.44 -0.13
CA TYR A 80 13.33 -6.78 -0.31
C TYR A 80 14.43 -7.58 0.38
N THR A 81 14.84 -8.67 -0.25
CA THR A 81 15.79 -9.66 0.30
C THR A 81 17.10 -9.73 -0.49
N ARG A 82 17.32 -8.77 -1.40
CA ARG A 82 18.49 -8.75 -2.29
C ARG A 82 18.87 -7.32 -2.64
N ALA A 83 20.13 -6.95 -2.41
CA ALA A 83 20.67 -5.62 -2.77
C ALA A 83 20.37 -5.18 -4.22
N LYS A 84 20.25 -6.12 -5.17
CA LYS A 84 19.91 -5.84 -6.58
C LYS A 84 18.51 -5.22 -6.78
N TYR A 85 17.65 -5.26 -5.77
CA TYR A 85 16.33 -4.62 -5.77
C TYR A 85 16.40 -3.14 -5.36
N GLY A 86 17.57 -2.67 -4.90
CA GLY A 86 17.79 -1.31 -4.39
C GLY A 86 17.64 -1.19 -2.88
N PHE A 87 17.15 -2.24 -2.22
CA PHE A 87 16.93 -2.34 -0.78
C PHE A 87 16.98 -3.80 -0.35
N ASP A 88 17.39 -4.07 0.90
CA ASP A 88 17.69 -5.42 1.37
C ASP A 88 17.62 -5.53 2.90
N SER A 89 16.78 -6.43 3.40
CA SER A 89 16.53 -6.65 4.83
C SER A 89 17.77 -7.06 5.63
N GLU A 90 18.74 -7.72 4.99
CA GLU A 90 19.97 -8.17 5.68
C GLU A 90 21.02 -7.06 5.82
N THR A 91 21.03 -6.10 4.90
CA THR A 91 22.10 -5.09 4.79
C THR A 91 21.64 -3.66 5.08
N VAL A 92 20.32 -3.42 5.19
CA VAL A 92 19.77 -2.13 5.61
C VAL A 92 20.29 -1.75 7.01
N GLY A 93 20.68 -0.48 7.17
CA GLY A 93 20.93 0.10 8.49
C GLY A 93 19.60 0.48 9.13
N VAL A 94 19.29 -0.10 10.29
CA VAL A 94 18.13 0.32 11.10
C VAL A 94 18.61 1.28 12.19
N LEU A 95 18.01 2.45 12.23
CA LEU A 95 18.27 3.50 13.21
C LEU A 95 17.02 3.68 14.07
N THR A 96 17.20 3.79 15.38
CA THR A 96 16.09 3.98 16.32
C THR A 96 16.28 5.27 17.10
N ALA A 97 15.27 6.15 17.07
CA ALA A 97 15.19 7.35 17.90
C ALA A 97 13.80 7.47 18.53
N ILE A 98 13.47 6.49 19.38
CA ILE A 98 12.21 6.42 20.10
C ILE A 98 12.43 6.95 21.52
N HIS A 99 11.53 7.82 21.99
CA HIS A 99 11.51 8.31 23.36
C HIS A 99 10.14 8.10 24.01
N SER A 100 10.05 8.31 25.32
CA SER A 100 8.77 8.27 26.03
C SER A 100 7.85 9.41 25.61
N GLN A 101 6.54 9.21 25.73
CA GLN A 101 5.53 10.24 25.42
C GLN A 101 5.67 11.44 26.36
N SER A 102 5.36 12.64 25.85
CA SER A 102 5.35 13.86 26.67
C SER A 102 4.36 13.76 27.85
N PRO A 103 4.76 14.12 29.09
CA PRO A 103 3.85 14.13 30.25
C PRO A 103 2.62 15.02 30.06
N ASP A 104 2.73 16.12 29.30
CA ASP A 104 1.62 17.05 29.06
C ASP A 104 0.52 16.42 28.18
N ILE A 105 0.92 15.56 27.22
CA ILE A 105 0.00 14.79 26.38
C ILE A 105 -0.63 13.67 27.20
N ALA A 106 0.17 13.00 28.03
CA ALA A 106 -0.30 11.90 28.86
C ALA A 106 -1.46 12.32 29.78
N ALA A 107 -1.36 13.50 30.41
CA ALA A 107 -2.38 14.01 31.33
C ALA A 107 -3.74 14.26 30.66
N GLY A 108 -3.77 14.67 29.38
CA GLY A 108 -5.01 14.86 28.63
C GLY A 108 -5.69 13.53 28.28
N VAL A 109 -4.90 12.56 27.80
CA VAL A 109 -5.39 11.25 27.34
C VAL A 109 -5.83 10.35 28.50
N ASP A 110 -5.15 10.42 29.65
CA ASP A 110 -5.48 9.61 30.84
C ASP A 110 -6.93 9.78 31.32
N THR A 111 -7.54 10.92 31.01
CA THR A 111 -8.93 11.24 31.38
C THR A 111 -9.97 10.76 30.34
N GLY A 112 -9.53 10.12 29.25
CA GLY A 112 -10.39 9.62 28.17
C GLY A 112 -10.72 10.66 27.09
N GLY A 113 -10.01 11.80 27.07
CA GLY A 113 -10.13 12.80 26.01
C GLY A 113 -9.43 12.39 24.71
N ALA A 114 -9.68 13.14 23.63
CA ALA A 114 -8.96 12.96 22.36
C ALA A 114 -7.46 13.27 22.55
N GLY A 115 -6.59 12.51 21.87
CA GLY A 115 -5.14 12.72 21.91
C GLY A 115 -4.66 13.93 21.11
N ASP A 116 -5.47 14.42 20.17
CA ASP A 116 -5.24 15.65 19.43
C ASP A 116 -6.58 16.21 18.90
N GLN A 117 -6.58 17.46 18.44
CA GLN A 117 -7.67 18.04 17.67
C GLN A 117 -7.78 17.39 16.28
N GLY A 118 -9.00 17.18 15.78
CA GLY A 118 -9.18 16.54 14.47
C GLY A 118 -10.60 16.57 13.92
N MET A 119 -10.70 16.20 12.65
CA MET A 119 -11.95 15.98 11.92
C MET A 119 -11.84 14.63 11.19
N MET A 120 -12.90 13.84 11.26
CA MET A 120 -12.95 12.50 10.67
C MET A 120 -14.13 12.40 9.72
N PHE A 121 -13.92 11.74 8.58
CA PHE A 121 -14.96 11.44 7.59
C PHE A 121 -15.09 9.93 7.43
N GLY A 122 -16.32 9.43 7.48
CA GLY A 122 -16.66 8.08 7.07
C GLY A 122 -17.43 8.13 5.75
N PHE A 123 -17.14 7.19 4.85
CA PHE A 123 -17.83 7.08 3.56
C PHE A 123 -18.17 5.61 3.27
N ALA A 124 -19.33 5.39 2.63
CA ALA A 124 -19.76 4.10 2.11
C ALA A 124 -20.69 4.31 0.92
N CYS A 125 -20.63 3.43 -0.08
CA CYS A 125 -21.56 3.39 -1.20
C CYS A 125 -21.88 1.94 -1.59
N ASP A 126 -22.94 1.70 -2.36
CA ASP A 126 -23.40 0.35 -2.73
C ASP A 126 -22.80 -0.15 -4.07
N GLU A 127 -21.71 0.46 -4.53
CA GLU A 127 -21.06 0.14 -5.81
C GLU A 127 -20.31 -1.21 -5.81
N THR A 128 -19.88 -1.67 -4.63
CA THR A 128 -19.16 -2.94 -4.45
C THR A 128 -19.67 -3.68 -3.21
N GLU A 129 -19.45 -4.99 -3.12
CA GLU A 129 -19.84 -5.79 -1.95
C GLU A 129 -19.14 -5.35 -0.65
N SER A 130 -17.97 -4.70 -0.78
CA SER A 130 -17.23 -4.10 0.35
C SER A 130 -17.72 -2.71 0.76
N TYR A 131 -18.79 -2.21 0.15
CA TYR A 131 -19.33 -0.86 0.34
C TYR A 131 -18.35 0.30 0.04
N MET A 132 -17.41 0.06 -0.89
CA MET A 132 -16.37 1.02 -1.30
C MET A 132 -16.62 1.51 -2.72
N PRO A 133 -16.16 2.73 -3.09
CA PRO A 133 -16.19 3.20 -4.47
C PRO A 133 -15.44 2.24 -5.39
N LEU A 134 -16.02 1.93 -6.54
CA LEU A 134 -15.44 0.96 -7.47
C LEU A 134 -13.99 1.32 -7.91
N PRO A 135 -13.62 2.58 -8.22
CA PRO A 135 -12.28 2.93 -8.67
C PRO A 135 -11.18 2.56 -7.67
N ILE A 136 -11.36 2.90 -6.38
CA ILE A 136 -10.36 2.60 -5.35
C ILE A 136 -10.33 1.11 -5.01
N HIS A 137 -11.51 0.46 -5.02
CA HIS A 137 -11.61 -0.98 -4.85
C HIS A 137 -10.78 -1.72 -5.92
N LEU A 138 -10.98 -1.40 -7.20
CA LEU A 138 -10.24 -2.04 -8.30
C LEU A 138 -8.74 -1.72 -8.25
N ALA A 139 -8.34 -0.48 -7.93
CA ALA A 139 -6.94 -0.13 -7.77
C ALA A 139 -6.25 -0.98 -6.68
N HIS A 140 -6.88 -1.13 -5.50
CA HIS A 140 -6.35 -2.00 -4.45
C HIS A 140 -6.26 -3.46 -4.89
N ARG A 141 -7.30 -4.00 -5.53
CA ARG A 141 -7.31 -5.40 -6.01
C ARG A 141 -6.23 -5.66 -7.06
N LEU A 142 -5.93 -4.69 -7.93
CA LEU A 142 -4.81 -4.79 -8.88
C LEU A 142 -3.45 -4.77 -8.18
N ALA A 143 -3.24 -3.89 -7.18
CA ALA A 143 -2.00 -3.83 -6.42
C ALA A 143 -1.77 -5.12 -5.60
N GLU A 144 -2.83 -5.65 -4.98
CA GLU A 144 -2.81 -6.94 -4.28
C GLU A 144 -2.49 -8.08 -5.25
N ARG A 145 -3.12 -8.10 -6.43
CA ARG A 145 -2.86 -9.13 -7.43
C ARG A 145 -1.44 -9.06 -7.98
N LEU A 146 -0.86 -7.87 -8.16
CA LEU A 146 0.56 -7.68 -8.50
C LEU A 146 1.48 -8.31 -7.44
N ALA A 147 1.20 -8.06 -6.16
CA ALA A 147 1.97 -8.65 -5.06
C ALA A 147 1.81 -10.18 -5.03
N TYR A 148 0.60 -10.69 -5.25
CA TYR A 148 0.29 -12.12 -5.28
C TYR A 148 1.12 -12.85 -6.35
N VAL A 149 1.04 -12.43 -7.62
CA VAL A 149 1.72 -13.13 -8.73
C VAL A 149 3.24 -13.08 -8.60
N ARG A 150 3.77 -12.04 -7.93
CA ARG A 150 5.19 -11.96 -7.55
C ARG A 150 5.52 -12.97 -6.45
N LYS A 151 4.78 -12.97 -5.33
CA LYS A 151 5.04 -13.81 -4.15
C LYS A 151 4.87 -15.31 -4.45
N THR A 152 3.96 -15.67 -5.34
CA THR A 152 3.77 -17.06 -5.79
C THR A 152 4.80 -17.51 -6.83
N GLY A 153 5.58 -16.59 -7.40
CA GLY A 153 6.51 -16.87 -8.49
C GLY A 153 5.86 -17.08 -9.86
N GLU A 154 4.55 -16.81 -9.99
CA GLU A 154 3.85 -16.84 -11.29
C GLU A 154 4.49 -15.85 -12.27
N LEU A 155 4.88 -14.67 -11.77
CA LEU A 155 5.72 -13.70 -12.49
C LEU A 155 7.01 -13.39 -11.69
N ASP A 156 7.98 -14.31 -11.75
CA ASP A 156 9.22 -14.31 -10.95
C ASP A 156 10.17 -13.12 -11.21
N TYR A 157 9.94 -12.37 -12.29
CA TYR A 157 10.73 -11.21 -12.67
C TYR A 157 10.25 -9.92 -12.00
N LEU A 158 9.05 -9.91 -11.41
CA LEU A 158 8.53 -8.77 -10.68
C LEU A 158 9.31 -8.54 -9.39
N ARG A 159 9.34 -7.29 -8.96
CA ARG A 159 9.95 -6.82 -7.71
C ARG A 159 8.88 -6.14 -6.85
N PRO A 160 9.16 -5.86 -5.56
CA PRO A 160 8.10 -5.48 -4.63
C PRO A 160 7.35 -4.19 -4.98
N ASP A 161 8.01 -3.16 -5.50
CA ASP A 161 7.37 -1.86 -5.78
C ASP A 161 6.46 -1.91 -7.02
N GLY A 162 5.34 -1.22 -6.94
CA GLY A 162 4.34 -1.16 -7.99
C GLY A 162 3.20 -0.20 -7.65
N LYS A 163 2.59 0.35 -8.70
CA LYS A 163 1.50 1.34 -8.66
C LYS A 163 0.40 0.97 -9.64
N THR A 164 -0.82 1.28 -9.28
CA THR A 164 -2.01 0.99 -10.06
C THR A 164 -2.93 2.19 -10.06
N GLN A 165 -3.55 2.50 -11.19
CA GLN A 165 -4.57 3.55 -11.28
C GLN A 165 -5.70 3.07 -12.17
N VAL A 166 -6.94 3.34 -11.77
CA VAL A 166 -8.15 2.93 -12.50
C VAL A 166 -9.03 4.15 -12.70
N THR A 167 -9.45 4.37 -13.94
CA THR A 167 -10.45 5.38 -14.31
C THR A 167 -11.72 4.67 -14.76
N VAL A 168 -12.84 5.08 -14.16
CA VAL A 168 -14.17 4.52 -14.39
C VAL A 168 -15.10 5.61 -14.93
N LEU A 169 -15.88 5.27 -15.94
CA LEU A 169 -17.00 6.08 -16.42
C LEU A 169 -18.19 5.91 -15.48
N TYR A 170 -18.74 7.03 -15.04
CA TYR A 170 -19.99 7.09 -14.30
C TYR A 170 -21.08 7.73 -15.15
N GLU A 171 -22.29 7.20 -15.04
CA GLU A 171 -23.51 7.80 -15.56
C GLU A 171 -24.55 7.86 -14.45
N ASP A 172 -25.10 9.05 -14.19
CA ASP A 172 -26.06 9.30 -13.11
C ASP A 172 -25.62 8.70 -11.76
N ASP A 173 -24.35 8.95 -11.40
CA ASP A 173 -23.67 8.51 -10.18
C ASP A 173 -23.54 6.99 -10.00
N ARG A 174 -23.70 6.22 -11.08
CA ARG A 174 -23.45 4.76 -11.12
C ARG A 174 -22.23 4.43 -11.99
N PRO A 175 -21.33 3.54 -11.54
CA PRO A 175 -20.22 3.09 -12.38
C PRO A 175 -20.75 2.26 -13.55
N VAL A 176 -20.24 2.52 -14.74
CA VAL A 176 -20.65 1.86 -15.99
C VAL A 176 -19.56 0.93 -16.50
N GLU A 177 -18.37 1.48 -16.77
CA GLU A 177 -17.25 0.73 -17.35
C GLU A 177 -15.89 1.34 -16.96
N VAL A 178 -14.85 0.51 -16.94
CA VAL A 178 -13.45 0.90 -16.81
C VAL A 178 -12.97 1.42 -18.16
N THR A 179 -12.57 2.69 -18.19
CA THR A 179 -12.09 3.35 -19.41
C THR A 179 -10.57 3.32 -19.51
N LYS A 180 -9.87 3.28 -18.38
CA LYS A 180 -8.41 3.32 -18.35
C LYS A 180 -7.83 2.62 -17.14
N ILE A 181 -6.73 1.91 -17.37
CA ILE A 181 -5.89 1.29 -16.34
C ILE A 181 -4.45 1.74 -16.58
N LEU A 182 -3.75 2.09 -15.50
CA LEU A 182 -2.30 2.26 -15.48
C LEU A 182 -1.70 1.28 -14.49
N LEU A 183 -0.70 0.53 -14.93
CA LEU A 183 0.13 -0.32 -14.10
C LEU A 183 1.60 0.10 -14.26
N ALA A 184 2.27 0.36 -13.15
CA ALA A 184 3.71 0.50 -13.09
C ALA A 184 4.23 -0.58 -12.15
N ALA A 185 5.05 -1.51 -12.64
CA ALA A 185 5.56 -2.61 -11.85
C ALA A 185 7.09 -2.64 -11.91
N GLN A 186 7.74 -2.61 -10.75
CA GLN A 186 9.18 -2.80 -10.66
C GLN A 186 9.52 -4.23 -11.09
N HIS A 187 10.59 -4.39 -11.87
CA HIS A 187 10.88 -5.67 -12.51
C HIS A 187 12.38 -5.84 -12.77
N ARG A 188 12.78 -7.08 -13.09
CA ARG A 188 14.15 -7.42 -13.47
C ARG A 188 14.56 -6.65 -14.74
N ARG A 189 15.78 -6.09 -14.74
CA ARG A 189 16.35 -5.41 -15.91
C ARG A 189 16.44 -6.38 -17.10
N GLY A 190 16.22 -5.85 -18.31
CA GLY A 190 16.36 -6.59 -19.57
C GLY A 190 15.12 -7.39 -19.99
N MET A 191 14.01 -7.27 -19.26
CA MET A 191 12.71 -7.81 -19.70
C MET A 191 12.17 -7.01 -20.90
N ASN A 192 11.46 -7.70 -21.79
CA ASN A 192 10.76 -7.07 -22.90
C ASN A 192 9.45 -6.43 -22.39
N GLN A 193 9.20 -5.18 -22.79
CA GLN A 193 8.02 -4.43 -22.36
C GLN A 193 6.69 -5.00 -22.90
N GLU A 194 6.70 -5.64 -24.07
CA GLU A 194 5.52 -6.32 -24.64
C GLU A 194 5.17 -7.57 -23.83
N ASP A 195 6.19 -8.35 -23.42
CA ASP A 195 5.99 -9.53 -22.57
C ASP A 195 5.41 -9.11 -21.22
N ILE A 196 6.01 -8.10 -20.55
CA ILE A 196 5.47 -7.56 -19.28
C ILE A 196 4.03 -7.11 -19.45
N ARG A 197 3.72 -6.40 -20.54
CA ARG A 197 2.37 -5.93 -20.81
C ARG A 197 1.40 -7.10 -20.96
N SER A 198 1.75 -8.12 -21.74
CA SER A 198 0.93 -9.31 -21.94
C SER A 198 0.68 -10.05 -20.63
N ASP A 199 1.74 -10.27 -19.85
CA ASP A 199 1.67 -10.95 -18.57
C ASP A 199 0.82 -10.19 -17.56
N LEU A 200 0.97 -8.86 -17.44
CA LEU A 200 0.15 -8.08 -16.52
C LEU A 200 -1.32 -8.03 -16.95
N LEU A 201 -1.61 -8.01 -18.25
CA LEU A 201 -3.00 -8.11 -18.71
C LEU A 201 -3.61 -9.46 -18.30
N GLN A 202 -2.93 -10.56 -18.61
CA GLN A 202 -3.42 -11.91 -18.39
C GLN A 202 -3.48 -12.29 -16.89
N TYR A 203 -2.42 -12.03 -16.14
CA TYR A 203 -2.27 -12.54 -14.78
C TYR A 203 -2.69 -11.53 -13.71
N VAL A 204 -2.86 -10.24 -14.05
CA VAL A 204 -3.23 -9.19 -13.09
C VAL A 204 -4.57 -8.53 -13.43
N VAL A 205 -4.78 -8.07 -14.66
CA VAL A 205 -6.01 -7.34 -15.02
C VAL A 205 -7.20 -8.28 -15.17
N GLU A 206 -7.09 -9.31 -16.02
CA GLU A 206 -8.19 -10.24 -16.31
C GLU A 206 -8.76 -10.95 -15.07
N PRO A 207 -7.95 -11.36 -14.06
CA PRO A 207 -8.48 -11.96 -12.84
C PRO A 207 -9.18 -10.98 -11.89
N VAL A 208 -9.01 -9.67 -12.08
CA VAL A 208 -9.53 -8.63 -11.17
C VAL A 208 -10.72 -7.89 -11.79
N ILE A 209 -10.66 -7.59 -13.09
CA ILE A 209 -11.68 -6.79 -13.78
C ILE A 209 -12.38 -7.67 -14.81
N PRO A 210 -13.66 -8.02 -14.59
CA PRO A 210 -14.44 -8.78 -15.55
C PRO A 210 -14.49 -8.09 -16.91
N ARG A 211 -14.46 -8.87 -17.99
CA ARG A 211 -14.36 -8.34 -19.36
C ARG A 211 -15.56 -7.45 -19.72
N GLU A 212 -16.73 -7.76 -19.20
CA GLU A 212 -17.97 -6.99 -19.33
C GLU A 212 -17.90 -5.59 -18.70
N MET A 213 -16.97 -5.36 -17.78
CA MET A 213 -16.73 -4.04 -17.19
C MET A 213 -15.69 -3.24 -17.97
N CYS A 214 -14.97 -3.82 -18.93
CA CYS A 214 -13.96 -3.12 -19.70
C CYS A 214 -14.61 -2.43 -20.91
N ALA A 215 -14.36 -1.12 -21.05
CA ALA A 215 -14.79 -0.40 -22.24
C ALA A 215 -14.19 -1.02 -23.51
N THR A 216 -14.92 -0.98 -24.64
CA THR A 216 -14.44 -1.54 -25.93
C THR A 216 -13.10 -0.93 -26.37
N GLY A 217 -12.84 0.33 -25.99
CA GLY A 217 -11.59 1.04 -26.25
C GLY A 217 -10.73 1.28 -25.00
N MET A 218 -10.86 0.45 -23.96
CA MET A 218 -10.16 0.66 -22.68
C MET A 218 -8.65 0.85 -22.89
N GLU A 219 -8.13 1.98 -22.40
CA GLU A 219 -6.70 2.25 -22.41
C GLU A 219 -6.00 1.49 -21.30
N CYS A 220 -5.22 0.46 -21.62
CA CYS A 220 -4.31 -0.14 -20.66
C CYS A 220 -2.89 0.37 -20.87
N LEU A 221 -2.32 1.04 -19.86
CA LEU A 221 -0.97 1.60 -19.87
C LEU A 221 -0.08 0.80 -18.91
N VAL A 222 1.02 0.23 -19.42
CA VAL A 222 1.98 -0.53 -18.61
C VAL A 222 3.36 0.11 -18.73
N ASN A 223 4.02 0.39 -17.59
CA ASN A 223 5.35 1.00 -17.44
C ASN A 223 5.65 2.15 -18.42
N ARG A 224 4.74 3.10 -18.59
CA ARG A 224 4.85 4.19 -19.59
C ARG A 224 5.92 5.23 -19.28
N THR A 225 6.57 5.16 -18.13
CA THR A 225 7.68 6.03 -17.73
C THR A 225 9.04 5.58 -18.26
N GLY A 226 9.11 4.44 -18.96
CA GLY A 226 10.34 3.82 -19.44
C GLY A 226 10.74 2.62 -18.61
#